data_AF-A0A9D7DWK7-F1
#
_entry.id   AF-A0A9D7DWK7-F1
#
_cell.length_a   1.000
_cell.length_b   1.000
_cell.length_c   1.000
_cell.angle_alpha   90.00
_cell.angle_beta   90.00
_cell.angle_gamma   90.00
#
_symmetry.space_group_name_H-M   'P 1'
#
loop_
_entity.id
_entity.type
_entity.pdbx_description
1 polymer ?
#
loop_
_entity_poly.entity_id
_entity_poly.type
_entity_poly.pdbx_seq_one_letter_code
_entity_poly.pdbx_strand_id
1 'polypeptide(L)'
;MRITSKGQVTIPQVVREQAGLHPGSEVEFVVENGKVFIRPAVASGRTWAREAIERTRGSGNNPVFKGWTTERIMQFLRGDD
;
A
#
# COMPACT_ATOMS: atom_id res chain seq x y z
N MET A 1 -25.71 6.29 7.37
CA MET A 1 -24.85 5.70 8.42
C MET A 1 -25.00 6.52 9.69
N ARG A 2 -24.86 5.93 10.88
CA ARG A 2 -25.01 6.63 12.16
C ARG A 2 -23.65 6.70 12.85
N ILE A 3 -23.39 7.81 13.54
CA ILE A 3 -22.23 7.95 14.41
C ILE A 3 -22.53 7.17 15.69
N THR A 4 -21.60 6.32 16.13
CA THR A 4 -21.75 5.57 17.39
C THR A 4 -21.59 6.50 18.59
N SER A 5 -21.93 6.04 19.79
CA SER A 5 -21.68 6.80 21.03
C SER A 5 -20.21 7.14 21.27
N LYS A 6 -19.29 6.38 20.65
CA LYS A 6 -17.85 6.62 20.68
C LYS A 6 -17.35 7.54 19.56
N GLY A 7 -18.25 8.12 18.76
CA GLY A 7 -17.89 9.01 17.65
C GLY A 7 -17.40 8.29 16.39
N GLN A 8 -17.58 6.97 16.28
CA GLN A 8 -17.12 6.22 15.10
C GLN A 8 -18.20 6.20 14.01
N VAL A 9 -17.79 6.24 12.75
CA VAL A 9 -18.66 6.04 11.59
C VAL A 9 -17.98 5.12 10.59
N THR A 10 -18.75 4.25 9.95
CA THR A 10 -18.25 3.39 8.89
C THR A 10 -18.14 4.18 7.58
N ILE A 11 -17.10 3.92 6.78
CA ILE A 11 -17.01 4.45 5.41
C ILE A 11 -17.44 3.32 4.45
N PRO A 12 -18.47 3.53 3.59
CA PRO A 12 -18.90 2.51 2.63
C PRO A 12 -17.77 2.10 1.68
N GLN A 13 -17.77 0.86 1.22
CA GLN A 13 -16.70 0.31 0.36
C GLN A 13 -16.43 1.17 -0.88
N VAL A 14 -17.49 1.54 -1.62
CA VAL A 14 -17.37 2.36 -2.85
C VAL A 14 -16.66 3.68 -2.58
N VAL A 15 -16.95 4.32 -1.44
CA VAL A 15 -16.32 5.58 -1.04
C VAL A 15 -14.85 5.35 -0.67
N ARG A 16 -14.53 4.26 0.04
CA ARG A 16 -13.13 3.92 0.37
C ARG A 16 -12.29 3.68 -0.88
N GLU A 17 -12.83 2.97 -1.86
CA GLU A 17 -12.14 2.66 -3.12
C GLU A 17 -11.87 3.93 -3.93
N GLN A 18 -12.88 4.80 -4.07
CA GLN A 18 -12.72 6.10 -4.74
C GLN A 18 -11.73 7.02 -4.03
N ALA A 19 -11.67 6.97 -2.70
CA ALA A 19 -10.76 7.77 -1.88
C ALA A 19 -9.38 7.13 -1.66
N GLY A 20 -9.13 5.91 -2.19
CA GLY A 20 -7.87 5.18 -1.98
C GLY A 20 -7.60 4.79 -0.52
N LEU A 21 -8.64 4.63 0.29
CA LEU A 21 -8.53 4.27 1.71
C LEU A 21 -8.53 2.75 1.89
N HIS A 22 -7.33 2.18 2.02
CA HIS A 22 -7.14 0.76 2.26
C HIS A 22 -7.26 0.39 3.75
N PRO A 23 -7.53 -0.87 4.10
CA PRO A 23 -7.44 -1.33 5.48
C PRO A 23 -6.08 -0.98 6.11
N GLY A 24 -6.10 -0.40 7.31
CA GLY A 24 -4.88 0.05 8.01
C GLY A 24 -4.36 1.42 7.57
N SER A 25 -5.02 2.11 6.65
CA SER A 25 -4.63 3.49 6.28
C SER A 25 -4.88 4.46 7.43
N GLU A 26 -3.90 5.31 7.69
CA GLU A 26 -4.07 6.49 8.53
C GLU A 26 -4.78 7.60 7.75
N VAL A 27 -5.65 8.35 8.43
CA VAL A 27 -6.44 9.43 7.84
C VAL A 27 -6.38 10.68 8.69
N GLU A 28 -6.52 11.83 8.04
CA GLU A 28 -6.65 13.14 8.67
C GLU A 28 -8.05 13.69 8.41
N PHE A 29 -8.64 14.28 9.45
CA PHE A 29 -9.91 14.99 9.37
C PHE A 29 -9.65 16.48 9.25
N VAL A 30 -10.23 17.10 8.23
CA VAL A 30 -10.14 18.55 8.00
C VAL A 30 -11.55 19.14 7.96
N VAL A 31 -11.74 20.29 8.60
CA VAL A 31 -13.02 21.02 8.53
C VAL A 31 -12.82 22.26 7.66
N GLU A 32 -13.53 22.31 6.53
CA GLU A 32 -13.52 23.47 5.64
C GLU A 32 -14.95 23.83 5.26
N ASN A 33 -15.32 25.11 5.41
CA ASN A 33 -16.65 25.62 5.03
C ASN A 33 -17.81 24.82 5.65
N GLY A 34 -17.66 24.39 6.91
CA GLY A 34 -18.68 23.58 7.61
C GLY A 34 -18.80 22.14 7.13
N LYS A 35 -17.90 21.68 6.25
CA LYS A 35 -17.83 20.29 5.76
C LYS A 35 -16.64 19.57 6.39
N VAL A 36 -16.82 18.29 6.68
CA VAL A 36 -15.74 17.41 7.15
C VAL A 36 -15.18 16.65 5.95
N PHE A 37 -13.89 16.84 5.70
CA PHE A 37 -13.11 16.11 4.71
C PHE A 37 -12.26 15.06 5.41
N ILE A 38 -12.17 13.89 4.79
CA ILE A 38 -11.26 12.82 5.21
C ILE A 38 -10.25 12.67 4.09
N ARG A 39 -8.98 12.85 4.40
CA ARG A 39 -7.89 12.61 3.46
C ARG A 39 -6.94 11.56 4.02
N PRO A 40 -6.26 10.76 3.18
CA PRO A 40 -5.14 9.96 3.64
C PRO A 40 -4.18 10.86 4.42
N ALA A 41 -3.77 10.41 5.60
CA ALA A 41 -2.74 11.14 6.34
C ALA A 41 -1.49 11.17 5.45
N VAL A 42 -0.96 12.36 5.20
CA VAL A 42 0.30 12.49 4.47
C VAL A 42 1.38 11.97 5.40
N ALA A 43 1.68 10.67 5.29
CA ALA A 43 2.79 10.09 6.01
C ALA A 43 4.04 10.84 5.55
N SER A 44 4.63 11.62 6.45
CA SER A 44 6.03 11.97 6.40
C SER A 44 6.82 10.66 6.35
N GLY A 45 7.07 10.15 5.14
CA GLY A 45 8.07 9.11 4.87
C GLY A 45 7.61 7.69 4.59
N ARG A 46 6.37 7.25 4.83
CA ARG A 46 5.97 5.84 4.56
C ARG A 46 4.63 5.74 3.83
N THR A 47 4.68 5.73 2.51
CA THR A 47 3.56 5.33 1.65
C THR A 47 3.33 3.82 1.74
N TRP A 48 2.08 3.38 1.50
CA TRP A 48 1.74 1.96 1.29
C TRP A 48 2.67 1.30 0.26
N ALA A 49 3.08 2.05 -0.78
CA ALA A 49 4.02 1.60 -1.80
C ALA A 49 5.41 1.32 -1.23
N ARG A 50 5.91 2.16 -0.29
CA ARG A 50 7.16 1.89 0.43
C ARG A 50 7.06 0.64 1.30
N GLU A 51 5.94 0.43 1.98
CA GLU A 51 5.74 -0.75 2.81
C GLU A 51 5.62 -2.04 1.96
N ALA A 52 4.96 -1.96 0.80
CA ALA A 52 4.94 -3.04 -0.19
C ALA A 52 6.35 -3.36 -0.70
N ILE A 53 7.14 -2.33 -1.06
CA ILE A 53 8.53 -2.48 -1.49
C ILE A 53 9.39 -3.10 -0.38
N GLU A 54 9.31 -2.62 0.86
CA GLU A 54 10.08 -3.19 1.98
C GLU A 54 9.73 -4.64 2.26
N ARG A 55 8.44 -5.03 2.18
CA ARG A 55 8.05 -6.45 2.32
C ARG A 55 8.66 -7.35 1.26
N THR A 56 8.91 -6.81 0.06
CA THR A 56 9.54 -7.54 -1.04
C THR A 56 11.06 -7.38 -1.08
N ARG A 57 11.65 -6.55 -0.22
CA ARG A 57 13.09 -6.25 -0.26
C ARG A 57 13.89 -7.48 0.18
N GLY A 58 14.76 -7.96 -0.70
CA GLY A 58 15.61 -9.13 -0.45
C GLY A 58 15.01 -10.48 -0.87
N SER A 59 13.74 -10.53 -1.32
CA SER A 59 13.13 -11.78 -1.83
C SER A 59 13.78 -12.27 -3.14
N GLY A 60 14.44 -11.37 -3.89
CA GLY A 60 15.21 -11.70 -5.10
C GLY A 60 16.59 -12.31 -4.85
N ASN A 61 17.07 -12.36 -3.60
CA ASN A 61 18.39 -12.94 -3.27
C ASN A 61 18.29 -14.45 -3.03
N ASN A 62 17.77 -15.19 -4.02
CA ASN A 62 17.76 -16.63 -3.95
C ASN A 62 19.22 -17.15 -4.08
N PRO A 63 19.74 -17.94 -3.11
CA PRO A 63 21.09 -18.50 -3.16
C PRO A 63 21.39 -19.30 -4.43
N VAL A 64 20.35 -19.88 -5.05
CA VAL A 64 20.44 -20.66 -6.30
C VAL A 64 21.02 -19.83 -7.45
N PHE A 65 20.70 -18.53 -7.52
CA PHE A 65 21.15 -17.64 -8.60
C PHE A 65 22.41 -16.85 -8.21
N LYS A 66 23.01 -17.13 -7.06
CA LYS A 66 24.21 -16.43 -6.60
C LYS A 66 25.39 -16.70 -7.54
N GLY A 67 25.95 -15.64 -8.12
CA GLY A 67 27.07 -15.72 -9.06
C GLY A 67 26.66 -16.00 -10.52
N TRP A 68 25.36 -16.09 -10.82
CA TRP A 68 24.89 -16.17 -12.21
C TRP A 68 24.83 -14.75 -12.80
N THR A 69 25.15 -14.63 -14.09
CA THR A 69 24.90 -13.39 -14.83
C THR A 69 23.39 -13.23 -15.07
N THR A 70 22.95 -11.99 -15.27
CA THR A 70 21.55 -11.69 -15.56
C THR A 70 21.09 -12.44 -16.83
N GLU A 71 21.94 -12.53 -17.85
CA GLU A 71 21.66 -13.27 -19.09
C GLU A 71 21.39 -14.76 -18.82
N ARG A 72 22.19 -15.40 -17.96
CA ARG A 72 22.05 -16.81 -17.61
C ARG A 72 20.77 -17.09 -16.82
N ILE A 73 20.42 -16.19 -15.90
CA ILE A 73 19.15 -16.26 -15.16
C ILE A 73 17.97 -16.13 -16.12
N MET A 74 18.02 -15.16 -17.05
CA MET A 74 16.96 -14.96 -18.04
C MET A 74 16.81 -16.15 -18.98
N GLN A 75 17.91 -16.78 -19.41
CA GLN A 75 17.89 -17.98 -20.25
C GLN A 75 17.21 -19.15 -19.53
N PHE A 76 17.63 -19.44 -18.30
CA PHE A 76 17.03 -20.49 -17.47
C PHE A 76 15.54 -20.29 -17.21
N LEU A 77 15.12 -19.07 -16.87
CA LEU A 77 13.71 -18.76 -16.60
C LEU A 77 12.83 -18.82 -17.85
N ARG A 78 13.40 -18.64 -19.05
CA ARG A 78 12.68 -18.83 -20.32
C ARG A 78 12.59 -20.29 -20.76
N GLY A 79 13.33 -21.20 -20.11
CA GLY A 79 13.40 -22.59 -20.52
C GLY A 79 14.21 -22.80 -21.81
N ASP A 80 15.07 -21.84 -22.15
CA ASP A 80 15.96 -21.90 -23.30
C ASP A 80 17.23 -22.72 -22.93
N ASP A 81 17.04 -23.98 -22.52
CA ASP A 81 18.09 -25.00 -22.47
C ASP A 81 18.17 -25.76 -23.81
#